data_AF-A0A962LMV7-F1
#
_entry.id   AF-A0A962LMV7-F1
#
_cell.length_a   1.000
_cell.length_b   1.000
_cell.length_c   1.000
_cell.angle_alpha   90.00
_cell.angle_beta   90.00
_cell.angle_gamma   90.00
#
_symmetry.space_group_name_H-M   'P 1'
#
loop_
_entity.id
_entity.type
_entity.pdbx_description
1 polymer ?
#
loop_
_entity_poly.entity_id
_entity_poly.type
_entity_poly.pdbx_seq_one_letter_code
_entity_poly.pdbx_strand_id
1 'polypeptide(L)' 'MSKTKLLNIRIEPELKKKAKKLAEADGRSLSNWVTKLIASKVAASEDKDATGKK' A
#
# COMPACT_ATOMS: atom_id res chain seq x y z
N MET A 1 3.75 14.95 -15.39
CA MET A 1 4.05 14.40 -14.05
C MET A 1 3.10 15.05 -13.05
N SER A 2 1.93 14.45 -12.80
CA SER A 2 0.98 14.97 -11.81
C SER A 2 1.64 14.97 -10.44
N LYS A 3 1.61 16.10 -9.73
CA LYS A 3 2.24 16.26 -8.41
C LYS A 3 1.76 15.14 -7.48
N THR A 4 2.69 14.33 -6.99
CA THR A 4 2.40 13.30 -5.98
C THR A 4 1.92 14.01 -4.72
N LYS A 5 0.73 13.66 -4.23
CA LYS A 5 0.21 14.20 -2.96
C LYS A 5 0.89 13.51 -1.78
N LEU A 6 1.17 14.26 -0.72
CA LEU A 6 1.73 13.73 0.53
C LEU A 6 0.62 13.07 1.36
N LEU A 7 0.91 11.89 1.91
CA LEU A 7 0.05 11.18 2.84
C LEU A 7 0.81 10.94 4.14
N ASN A 8 0.41 11.65 5.20
CA ASN A 8 1.02 11.52 6.52
C ASN A 8 0.23 10.52 7.37
N ILE A 9 0.84 9.37 7.68
CA ILE A 9 0.21 8.29 8.46
C ILE A 9 0.93 8.14 9.80
N ARG A 10 0.16 8.08 10.88
CA ARG A 10 0.65 7.67 12.20
C ARG A 10 0.49 6.16 12.32
N ILE A 11 1.60 5.47 12.55
CA ILE A 11 1.63 4.02 12.74
C ILE A 11 2.44 3.69 13.98
N GLU A 12 2.11 2.57 14.60
CA GLU A 12 2.88 2.02 15.70
C GLU A 12 4.35 1.79 15.28
N PRO A 13 5.32 2.14 16.13
CA PRO A 13 6.74 2.05 15.79
C PRO A 13 7.19 0.62 15.51
N GLU A 14 6.59 -0.37 16.17
CA GLU A 14 6.85 -1.79 15.89
C GLU A 14 6.36 -2.22 14.50
N LEU A 15 5.18 -1.75 14.11
CA LEU A 15 4.61 -2.03 12.80
C LEU A 15 5.48 -1.41 11.70
N LYS A 16 6.00 -0.20 11.92
CA LYS A 16 6.98 0.44 11.02
C LYS A 16 8.25 -0.39 10.84
N LYS A 17 8.82 -0.93 11.93
CA LYS A 17 10.03 -1.77 11.86
C LYS A 17 9.78 -3.04 11.05
N LYS A 18 8.66 -3.72 11.33
CA LYS A 18 8.28 -4.94 10.60
C LYS A 18 8.03 -4.66 9.12
N ALA A 19 7.27 -3.60 8.81
CA ALA A 19 7.00 -3.19 7.43
C ALA A 19 8.27 -2.81 6.67
N LYS A 20 9.21 -2.12 7.31
CA LYS A 20 10.50 -1.77 6.69
C LYS A 20 11.29 -3.03 6.33
N LYS A 21 11.38 -4.00 7.25
CA LYS A 21 12.08 -5.27 7.01
C LYS A 21 11.48 -6.06 5.84
N LEU A 22 10.15 -6.07 5.74
CA LEU A 22 9.44 -6.71 4.62
C LEU A 22 9.67 -5.98 3.30
N ALA A 23 9.68 -4.65 3.31
CA ALA A 23 9.98 -3.85 2.13
C ALA A 23 11.42 -4.05 1.65
N GLU A 24 12.39 -4.09 2.58
CA GLU A 24 13.81 -4.35 2.29
C GLU A 24 14.02 -5.75 1.71
N ALA A 25 13.36 -6.77 2.25
CA ALA A 25 13.41 -8.14 1.73
C ALA A 25 12.85 -8.26 0.29
N ASP A 26 11.89 -7.40 -0.05
CA ASP A 26 11.27 -7.32 -1.36
C ASP A 26 12.01 -6.33 -2.30
N GLY A 27 13.13 -5.74 -1.84
CA GLY A 27 13.99 -4.83 -2.61
C GLY A 27 13.37 -3.46 -2.89
N ARG A 28 12.34 -3.06 -2.13
CA ARG A 28 11.57 -1.81 -2.33
C ARG A 28 11.73 -0.87 -1.13
N SER A 29 11.53 0.42 -1.38
CA SER A 29 11.38 1.39 -0.29
C SER A 29 10.05 1.19 0.42
N LEU A 30 9.98 1.54 1.71
CA LEU A 30 8.75 1.44 2.50
C LEU A 30 7.56 2.14 1.82
N SER A 31 7.78 3.34 1.27
CA SER A 31 6.73 4.09 0.56
C SER A 31 6.22 3.34 -0.68
N ASN A 32 7.12 2.83 -1.53
CA ASN A 32 6.70 2.09 -2.72
C ASN A 32 6.03 0.76 -2.38
N TRP A 33 6.51 0.10 -1.32
CA TRP A 33 5.91 -1.12 -0.81
C TRP A 33 4.48 -0.89 -0.31
N VAL A 34 4.26 0.16 0.48
CA VAL A 34 2.91 0.55 0.94
C VAL A 34 2.02 0.95 -0.24
N THR A 35 2.52 1.72 -1.20
CA THR A 35 1.76 2.08 -2.41
C THR A 35 1.32 0.85 -3.18
N LYS A 36 2.19 -0.15 -3.35
CA LYS A 36 1.85 -1.41 -4.02
C LYS A 36 0.78 -2.20 -3.25
N LEU A 37 0.88 -2.26 -1.91
CA LEU A 37 -0.13 -2.93 -1.09
C LEU A 37 -1.50 -2.26 -1.22
N ILE A 38 -1.55 -0.93 -1.17
CA ILE A 38 -2.79 -0.17 -1.34
C ILE A 38 -3.34 -0.41 -2.75
N ALA A 39 -2.52 -0.26 -3.80
CA ALA A 39 -2.94 -0.48 -5.18
C ALA A 39 -3.48 -1.89 -5.42
N SER A 40 -2.78 -2.92 -4.91
CA SER A 40 -3.22 -4.31 -5.01
C SER A 40 -4.53 -4.56 -4.28
N LYS A 41 -4.73 -3.92 -3.12
CA LYS A 41 -5.96 -4.06 -2.34
C LYS A 41 -7.14 -3.35 -3.00
N VAL A 42 -6.91 -2.17 -3.60
CA VAL A 42 -7.92 -1.41 -4.36
C VAL A 42 -8.33 -2.19 -5.60
N ALA A 43 -7.38 -2.66 -6.41
CA ALA A 43 -7.67 -3.48 -7.59
C ALA A 43 -8.51 -4.72 -7.23
N ALA A 44 -8.09 -5.46 -6.20
CA ALA A 44 -8.85 -6.64 -5.73
C ALA A 44 -10.23 -6.31 -5.16
N SER A 45 -10.51 -5.05 -4.81
CA SER A 45 -11.83 -4.60 -4.36
C SER A 45 -12.69 -4.11 -5.54
N GLU A 46 -12.09 -3.50 -6.56
CA GLU A 46 -12.76 -3.15 -7.83
C GLU A 46 -13.28 -4.40 -8.55
N ASP A 47 -12.49 -5.49 -8.58
CA ASP A 47 -12.94 -6.79 -9.12
C ASP A 47 -14.11 -7.40 -8.33
N LYS A 48 -14.21 -7.12 -7.03
CA LYS A 48 -15.29 -7.64 -6.17
C LYS A 48 -16.56 -6.79 -6.25
N ASP A 49 -16.46 -5.50 -6.50
CA ASP A 49 -17.62 -4.62 -6.69
C ASP A 49 -18.29 -4.84 -8.05
N ALA A 50 -17.52 -5.24 -9.09
CA ALA A 50 -18.05 -5.60 -10.40
C ALA A 50 -18.92 -6.89 -10.41
N THR A 51 -18.84 -7.73 -9.37
CA THR A 51 -19.63 -8.97 -9.27
C THR A 51 -20.87 -8.81 -8.36
N GLY A 52 -21.02 -7.68 -7.67
CA GLY A 52 -22.09 -7.43 -6.69
C GLY A 52 -23.27 -6.59 -7.19
N LYS A 53 -23.24 -6.11 -8.44
CA LYS A 53 -24.33 -5.33 -9.03
C LYS A 53 -24.92 -6.09 -10.22
N LYS A 54 -25.71 -7.12 -9.94
CA LYS A 54 -26.56 -7.79 -10.91
C LYS A 54 -27.98 -7.87 -10.37
#